data_AF-A0ABD2NYZ9-F1
#
_entry.id   AF-A0ABD2NYZ9-F1
#
_cell.length_a   1.000
_cell.length_b   1.000
_cell.length_c   1.000
_cell.angle_alpha   90.00
_cell.angle_beta   90.00
_cell.angle_gamma   90.00
#
_symmetry.space_group_name_H-M   'P 1'
#
loop_
_entity.id
_entity.type
_entity.pdbx_description
1 polymer ?
#
loop_
_entity_poly.entity_id
_entity_poly.type
_entity_poly.pdbx_seq_one_letter_code
_entity_poly.pdbx_strand_id
1 'polypeptide(L)'
;NSRFARTVLRNRSKIMESYGRDFSVGTDQTVMQRTHLKSVSGKLEQREKMAKGPSCEGELVMLRESNESEIETLKNSLKNVPEINGDPEELIAEINERNTRVNNVMVYKLNESNSQSLNERILHDKAEVVKILDIIDIKEDVIENVIRVGKKALNQDQ
;
A
#
# COMPACT_ATOMS: atom_id res chain seq x y z
N ASN A 1 -7.27 13.01 13.28
CA ASN A 1 -7.93 11.79 13.82
C ASN A 1 -7.68 10.61 12.89
N SER A 2 -6.53 9.92 12.99
CA SER A 2 -6.19 8.71 12.19
C SER A 2 -6.48 7.40 12.93
N ARG A 3 -7.38 7.45 13.93
CA ARG A 3 -7.53 6.39 14.94
C ARG A 3 -8.23 5.15 14.36
N PHE A 4 -9.21 5.33 13.48
CA PHE A 4 -9.98 4.23 12.89
C PHE A 4 -9.09 3.30 12.06
N ALA A 5 -8.46 3.80 10.99
CA ALA A 5 -7.60 2.99 10.14
C ALA A 5 -6.47 2.31 10.92
N ARG A 6 -5.88 3.02 11.89
CA ARG A 6 -4.86 2.43 12.79
C ARG A 6 -5.41 1.28 13.63
N THR A 7 -6.62 1.40 14.18
CA THR A 7 -7.24 0.32 14.96
C THR A 7 -7.50 -0.89 14.08
N VAL A 8 -8.06 -0.70 12.87
CA VAL A 8 -8.30 -1.81 11.94
C VAL A 8 -6.99 -2.52 11.58
N LEU A 9 -5.95 -1.75 11.21
CA LEU A 9 -4.66 -2.31 10.80
C LEU A 9 -3.91 -3.00 11.96
N ARG A 10 -4.03 -2.50 13.20
CA ARG A 10 -3.46 -3.16 14.39
C ARG A 10 -4.09 -4.51 14.67
N ASN A 11 -5.38 -4.65 14.36
CA ASN A 11 -6.12 -5.90 14.55
C ASN A 11 -6.15 -6.78 13.29
N ARG A 12 -5.36 -6.46 12.25
CA ARG A 12 -5.34 -7.19 10.97
C ARG A 12 -5.20 -8.70 11.15
N SER A 13 -4.31 -9.15 12.05
CA SER A 13 -4.09 -10.58 12.28
C SER A 13 -5.36 -11.30 12.77
N LYS A 14 -6.12 -10.67 13.66
CA LYS A 14 -7.40 -11.20 14.18
C LYS A 14 -8.45 -11.31 13.07
N ILE A 15 -8.50 -10.30 12.19
CA ILE A 15 -9.41 -10.30 11.04
C ILE A 15 -9.01 -11.41 10.05
N MET A 16 -7.71 -11.56 9.75
CA MET A 16 -7.19 -12.61 8.87
C MET A 16 -7.43 -14.02 9.42
N GLU A 17 -7.36 -14.21 10.73
CA GLU A 17 -7.69 -15.49 11.37
C GLU A 17 -9.16 -15.89 11.15
N SER A 18 -10.06 -14.89 11.12
CA SER A 18 -11.50 -15.12 10.95
C SER A 18 -11.92 -15.32 9.49
N TYR A 19 -11.29 -14.61 8.54
CA TYR A 19 -11.63 -14.64 7.11
C TYR A 19 -10.72 -15.54 6.26
N GLY A 20 -9.61 -16.02 6.81
CA GLY A 20 -8.65 -16.88 6.13
C GLY A 20 -7.44 -16.13 5.55
N ARG A 21 -6.47 -16.92 5.07
CA ARG A 21 -5.14 -16.40 4.63
C ARG A 21 -5.19 -15.51 3.40
N ASP A 22 -6.22 -15.67 2.58
CA ASP A 22 -6.37 -14.88 1.37
C ASP A 22 -6.85 -13.47 1.67
N PHE A 23 -7.61 -13.27 2.73
CA PHE A 23 -8.12 -11.96 3.10
C PHE A 23 -6.99 -10.97 3.46
N SER A 24 -7.12 -9.72 3.03
CA SER A 24 -6.12 -8.69 3.32
C SER A 24 -6.75 -7.32 3.52
N VAL A 25 -6.16 -6.54 4.44
CA VAL A 25 -6.55 -5.17 4.75
C VAL A 25 -5.33 -4.28 4.67
N GLY A 26 -5.48 -3.11 4.05
CA GLY A 26 -4.42 -2.12 3.88
C GLY A 26 -4.91 -0.68 4.04
N THR A 27 -3.96 0.24 4.01
CA THR A 27 -4.23 1.68 3.90
C THR A 27 -4.60 2.05 2.48
N ASP A 28 -5.50 3.01 2.29
CA ASP A 28 -5.62 3.72 1.01
C ASP A 28 -4.39 4.62 0.83
N GLN A 29 -3.60 4.32 -0.20
CA GLN A 29 -2.36 5.03 -0.48
C GLN A 29 -2.50 5.84 -1.76
N THR A 30 -1.93 7.04 -1.73
CA THR A 30 -1.78 7.89 -2.91
C THR A 30 -0.86 7.21 -3.93
N VAL A 31 -0.91 7.66 -5.19
CA VAL A 31 -0.09 7.09 -6.27
C VAL A 31 1.40 7.25 -5.95
N MET A 32 1.79 8.39 -5.39
CA MET A 32 3.18 8.65 -5.02
C MET A 32 3.63 7.75 -3.87
N GLN A 33 2.81 7.57 -2.83
CA GLN A 33 3.11 6.64 -1.72
C GLN A 33 3.30 5.21 -2.22
N ARG A 34 2.41 4.73 -3.10
CA ARG A 34 2.47 3.38 -3.68
C ARG A 34 3.73 3.18 -4.51
N THR A 35 4.06 4.16 -5.37
CA THR A 35 5.25 4.12 -6.22
C THR A 35 6.52 4.12 -5.38
N HIS A 36 6.57 4.97 -4.35
CA HIS A 36 7.70 5.03 -3.42
C HIS A 36 7.89 3.70 -2.68
N LEU A 37 6.83 3.12 -2.10
CA LEU A 37 6.92 1.84 -1.38
C LEU A 37 7.35 0.69 -2.28
N LYS A 38 6.89 0.66 -3.55
CA LYS A 38 7.34 -0.33 -4.54
C LYS A 38 8.85 -0.20 -4.81
N SER A 39 9.34 1.02 -4.95
CA SER A 39 10.78 1.30 -5.13
C SER A 39 11.61 0.83 -3.92
N VAL A 40 11.17 1.17 -2.71
CA VAL A 40 11.84 0.75 -1.46
C VAL A 40 11.86 -0.76 -1.33
N SER A 41 10.74 -1.44 -1.62
CA SER A 41 10.65 -2.91 -1.55
C SER A 41 11.60 -3.59 -2.53
N GLY A 42 11.71 -3.08 -3.77
CA GLY A 42 12.64 -3.62 -4.76
C GLY A 42 14.11 -3.47 -4.32
N LYS A 43 14.48 -2.34 -3.71
CA LYS A 43 15.84 -2.13 -3.16
C LYS A 43 16.15 -3.09 -2.01
N LEU A 44 15.17 -3.39 -1.16
CA LEU A 44 15.33 -4.36 -0.07
C LEU A 44 15.52 -5.78 -0.60
N GLU A 45 14.74 -6.21 -1.59
CA GLU A 45 14.87 -7.52 -2.21
C GLU A 45 16.24 -7.71 -2.88
N GLN A 46 16.76 -6.66 -3.53
CA GLN A 46 18.10 -6.67 -4.11
C GLN A 46 19.18 -6.88 -3.04
N ARG A 47 19.07 -6.16 -1.91
CA ARG A 47 20.01 -6.30 -0.79
C ARG A 47 19.93 -7.68 -0.15
N GLU A 48 18.74 -8.26 -0.03
CA GLU A 48 18.57 -9.60 0.50
C GLU A 48 19.23 -10.67 -0.39
N LYS A 49 19.15 -10.51 -1.72
CA LYS A 49 19.84 -11.39 -2.68
C LYS A 49 21.36 -11.30 -2.57
N MET A 50 21.88 -10.08 -2.43
CA MET A 50 23.32 -9.85 -2.26
C MET A 50 23.84 -10.46 -0.93
N ALA A 51 23.04 -10.38 0.14
CA ALA A 51 23.42 -10.92 1.44
C ALA A 51 23.42 -12.47 1.53
N LYS A 52 22.76 -13.16 0.59
CA LYS A 52 22.66 -14.64 0.56
C LYS A 52 23.65 -15.31 -0.42
N GLY A 53 24.62 -14.56 -0.95
CA GLY A 53 25.69 -15.08 -1.81
C GLY A 53 26.74 -15.94 -1.06
N PRO A 54 27.51 -16.79 -1.77
CA PRO A 54 28.47 -17.72 -1.17
C PRO A 54 29.78 -17.07 -0.70
N SER A 55 30.13 -17.26 0.57
CA SER A 55 31.39 -16.82 1.21
C SER A 55 32.60 -17.72 0.81
N CYS A 56 33.89 -17.36 0.83
CA CYS A 56 34.63 -16.22 1.41
C CYS A 56 36.04 -16.10 0.77
N GLU A 57 36.74 -15.01 1.13
CA GLU A 57 38.17 -14.66 0.96
C GLU A 57 38.59 -13.91 -0.32
N GLY A 58 38.07 -14.26 -1.51
CA GLY A 58 38.18 -13.37 -2.69
C GLY A 58 37.23 -12.17 -2.62
N GLU A 59 36.17 -12.27 -1.81
CA GLU A 59 35.09 -11.30 -1.73
C GLU A 59 35.48 -9.99 -1.07
N LEU A 60 36.40 -9.94 -0.10
CA LEU A 60 36.71 -8.68 0.59
C LEU A 60 37.41 -7.65 -0.31
N VAL A 61 38.22 -8.12 -1.26
CA VAL A 61 38.87 -7.25 -2.25
C VAL A 61 37.85 -6.78 -3.29
N MET A 62 37.04 -7.69 -3.81
CA MET A 62 35.94 -7.37 -4.75
C MET A 62 34.89 -6.45 -4.11
N LEU A 63 34.58 -6.62 -2.83
CA LEU A 63 33.65 -5.79 -2.09
C LEU A 63 34.24 -4.40 -1.85
N ARG A 64 35.56 -4.29 -1.63
CA ARG A 64 36.22 -2.99 -1.48
C ARG A 64 36.25 -2.22 -2.80
N GLU A 65 36.63 -2.88 -3.89
CA GLU A 65 36.61 -2.28 -5.24
C GLU A 65 35.19 -1.92 -5.69
N SER A 66 34.21 -2.79 -5.38
CA SER A 66 32.79 -2.51 -5.60
C SER A 66 32.30 -1.32 -4.78
N ASN A 67 32.70 -1.21 -3.50
CA ASN A 67 32.31 -0.08 -2.65
C ASN A 67 32.95 1.23 -3.13
N GLU A 68 34.21 1.21 -3.58
CA GLU A 68 34.87 2.38 -4.14
C GLU A 68 34.20 2.83 -5.45
N SER A 69 33.87 1.88 -6.33
CA SER A 69 33.05 2.10 -7.51
C SER A 69 31.66 2.67 -7.17
N GLU A 70 30.99 2.13 -6.15
CA GLU A 70 29.67 2.58 -5.73
C GLU A 70 29.74 3.99 -5.11
N ILE A 71 30.79 4.30 -4.35
CA ILE A 71 31.04 5.66 -3.84
C ILE A 71 31.26 6.64 -4.98
N GLU A 72 32.04 6.28 -6.00
CA GLU A 72 32.27 7.12 -7.19
C GLU A 72 30.96 7.36 -7.94
N THR A 73 30.16 6.30 -8.11
CA THR A 73 28.86 6.37 -8.77
C THR A 73 27.88 7.21 -7.96
N LEU A 74 27.82 7.05 -6.64
CA LEU A 74 27.00 7.84 -5.74
C LEU A 74 27.41 9.31 -5.72
N LYS A 75 28.72 9.61 -5.74
CA LYS A 75 29.22 11.00 -5.87
C LYS A 75 28.79 11.63 -7.19
N ASN A 76 28.85 10.89 -8.29
CA ASN A 76 28.41 11.35 -9.60
C ASN A 76 26.88 11.49 -9.67
N SER A 77 26.14 10.59 -9.05
CA SER A 77 24.70 10.73 -8.85
C SER A 77 24.36 11.92 -7.95
N LEU A 78 25.18 12.24 -6.93
CA LEU A 78 25.00 13.40 -6.05
C LEU A 78 25.15 14.72 -6.81
N LYS A 79 26.16 14.78 -7.69
CA LYS A 79 26.39 15.92 -8.60
C LYS A 79 25.28 16.09 -9.63
N ASN A 80 24.64 14.98 -10.01
CA ASN A 80 23.52 14.94 -10.93
C ASN A 80 22.18 14.73 -10.20
N VAL A 81 22.10 15.01 -8.89
CA VAL A 81 20.81 14.99 -8.20
C VAL A 81 19.97 16.03 -8.93
N PRO A 82 18.89 15.61 -9.61
CA PRO A 82 17.99 16.58 -10.19
C PRO A 82 17.56 17.49 -9.04
N GLU A 83 17.74 18.79 -9.22
CA GLU A 83 17.09 19.77 -8.35
C GLU A 83 15.65 19.30 -8.16
N ILE A 84 15.15 19.35 -6.93
CA ILE A 84 13.77 19.02 -6.63
C ILE A 84 12.93 20.14 -7.26
N ASN A 85 12.78 20.07 -8.58
CA ASN A 85 11.85 20.83 -9.40
C ASN A 85 10.51 20.11 -9.32
N GLY A 86 10.10 19.76 -8.09
CA GLY A 86 8.73 19.37 -7.83
C GLY A 86 7.95 20.67 -7.73
N ASP A 87 6.90 20.79 -8.53
CA ASP A 87 5.97 21.91 -8.42
C ASP A 87 5.45 21.94 -6.96
N PRO A 88 5.66 23.05 -6.21
CA PRO A 88 5.16 23.16 -4.84
C PRO A 88 3.64 22.95 -4.77
N GLU A 89 2.90 23.24 -5.84
CA GLU A 89 1.46 22.98 -5.91
C GLU A 89 1.14 21.48 -5.92
N GLU A 90 1.92 20.66 -6.65
CA GLU A 90 1.77 19.20 -6.64
C GLU A 90 2.02 18.62 -5.25
N LEU A 91 3.01 19.15 -4.53
CA LEU A 91 3.33 18.71 -3.17
C LEU A 91 2.19 19.06 -2.19
N ILE A 92 1.61 20.26 -2.31
CA ILE A 92 0.45 20.67 -1.50
C ILE A 92 -0.77 19.81 -1.83
N ALA A 93 -1.04 19.59 -3.12
CA ALA A 93 -2.14 18.75 -3.58
C ALA A 93 -2.04 17.33 -3.00
N GLU A 94 -0.84 16.76 -3.01
CA GLU A 94 -0.58 15.45 -2.42
C GLU A 94 -0.76 15.45 -0.89
N ILE A 95 -0.29 16.47 -0.17
CA ILE A 95 -0.51 16.54 1.28
C ILE A 95 -2.02 16.55 1.58
N ASN A 96 -2.80 17.29 0.80
CA ASN A 96 -4.25 17.33 0.93
C ASN A 96 -4.89 15.97 0.59
N GLU A 97 -4.44 15.30 -0.47
CA GLU A 97 -4.91 13.96 -0.82
C GLU A 97 -4.62 12.94 0.29
N ARG A 98 -3.42 12.97 0.89
CA ARG A 98 -3.09 12.12 2.05
C ARG A 98 -3.99 12.38 3.25
N ASN A 99 -4.26 13.65 3.54
CA ASN A 99 -5.07 14.04 4.68
C ASN A 99 -6.52 13.54 4.54
N THR A 100 -7.08 13.57 3.33
CA THR A 100 -8.43 13.05 3.07
C THR A 100 -8.48 11.52 3.14
N ARG A 101 -7.40 10.82 2.75
CA ARG A 101 -7.35 9.34 2.72
C ARG A 101 -6.85 8.67 3.98
N VAL A 102 -6.34 9.42 4.97
CA VAL A 102 -5.68 8.85 6.16
C VAL A 102 -6.57 7.91 6.99
N ASN A 103 -7.89 8.03 6.87
CA ASN A 103 -8.87 7.19 7.55
C ASN A 103 -9.46 6.09 6.66
N ASN A 104 -9.13 6.08 5.38
CA ASN A 104 -9.63 5.10 4.44
C ASN A 104 -8.89 3.78 4.65
N VAL A 105 -9.67 2.71 4.62
CA VAL A 105 -9.17 1.34 4.73
C VAL A 105 -9.55 0.61 3.45
N MET A 106 -8.58 -0.09 2.88
CA MET A 106 -8.77 -0.92 1.70
C MET A 106 -8.92 -2.37 2.14
N VAL A 107 -10.05 -2.99 1.79
CA VAL A 107 -10.31 -4.41 2.03
C VAL A 107 -10.18 -5.15 0.70
N TYR A 108 -9.40 -6.24 0.69
CA TYR A 108 -9.10 -7.03 -0.50
C TYR A 108 -9.59 -8.46 -0.33
N LYS A 109 -9.95 -9.09 -1.45
CA LYS A 109 -10.41 -10.49 -1.52
C LYS A 109 -11.59 -10.76 -0.59
N LEU A 110 -12.50 -9.80 -0.53
CA LEU A 110 -13.82 -9.99 0.06
C LEU A 110 -14.73 -10.70 -0.95
N ASN A 111 -15.65 -11.53 -0.48
CA ASN A 111 -16.61 -12.18 -1.36
C ASN A 111 -17.48 -11.12 -2.05
N GLU A 112 -17.61 -11.20 -3.37
CA GLU A 112 -18.44 -10.27 -4.13
C GLU A 112 -19.90 -10.74 -4.20
N SER A 113 -20.84 -9.80 -4.13
CA SER A 113 -22.25 -10.07 -4.43
C SER A 113 -22.44 -10.42 -5.90
N ASN A 114 -23.27 -11.45 -6.16
CA ASN A 114 -23.70 -11.86 -7.49
C ASN A 114 -24.93 -11.07 -8.01
N SER A 115 -25.44 -10.10 -7.23
CA SER A 115 -26.59 -9.30 -7.65
C SER A 115 -26.24 -8.34 -8.78
N GLN A 116 -27.14 -8.20 -9.74
CA GLN A 116 -27.06 -7.19 -10.79
C GLN A 116 -27.48 -5.80 -10.29
N SER A 117 -28.28 -5.74 -9.21
CA SER A 117 -28.76 -4.50 -8.62
C SER A 117 -27.62 -3.78 -7.90
N LEU A 118 -27.44 -2.48 -8.21
CA LEU A 118 -26.43 -1.65 -7.54
C LEU A 118 -26.71 -1.55 -6.03
N ASN A 119 -27.97 -1.36 -5.65
CA ASN A 119 -28.35 -1.19 -4.25
C ASN A 119 -28.11 -2.47 -3.44
N GLU A 120 -28.44 -3.63 -3.99
CA GLU A 120 -28.18 -4.91 -3.33
C GLU A 120 -26.68 -5.17 -3.17
N ARG A 121 -25.86 -4.79 -4.15
CA ARG A 121 -24.39 -4.87 -4.03
C ARG A 121 -23.86 -3.96 -2.94
N ILE A 122 -24.35 -2.72 -2.84
CA ILE A 122 -23.97 -1.78 -1.78
C ILE A 122 -24.34 -2.33 -0.40
N LEU A 123 -25.57 -2.86 -0.25
CA LEU A 123 -26.02 -3.45 1.02
C LEU A 123 -25.19 -4.68 1.40
N HIS A 124 -24.88 -5.54 0.44
CA HIS A 124 -24.01 -6.69 0.65
C HIS A 124 -22.61 -6.27 1.10
N ASP A 125 -21.98 -5.34 0.38
CA ASP A 125 -20.63 -4.87 0.70
C ASP A 125 -20.59 -4.21 2.08
N LYS A 126 -21.62 -3.42 2.45
CA LYS A 126 -21.78 -2.87 3.80
C LYS A 126 -21.90 -3.97 4.85
N ALA A 127 -22.76 -4.96 4.65
CA ALA A 127 -22.96 -6.05 5.60
C ALA A 127 -21.67 -6.86 5.82
N GLU A 128 -20.90 -7.12 4.77
CA GLU A 128 -19.60 -7.77 4.89
C GLU A 128 -18.58 -6.92 5.66
N VAL A 129 -18.56 -5.61 5.44
CA VAL A 129 -17.69 -4.70 6.22
C VAL A 129 -18.10 -4.65 7.69
N VAL A 130 -19.40 -4.65 8.01
CA VAL A 130 -19.88 -4.68 9.39
C VAL A 130 -19.39 -5.93 10.12
N LYS A 131 -19.47 -7.11 9.50
CA LYS A 131 -18.92 -8.35 10.06
C LYS A 131 -17.42 -8.25 10.38
N ILE A 132 -16.65 -7.55 9.53
CA ILE A 132 -15.22 -7.31 9.78
C ILE A 132 -15.04 -6.41 11.01
N LEU A 133 -15.86 -5.37 11.17
CA LEU A 133 -15.77 -4.45 12.30
C LEU A 133 -16.21 -5.10 13.62
N ASP A 134 -17.19 -6.00 13.59
CA ASP A 134 -17.65 -6.74 14.75
C ASP A 134 -16.52 -7.58 15.38
N ILE A 135 -15.63 -8.15 14.56
CA ILE A 135 -14.46 -8.92 15.04
C ILE A 135 -13.56 -8.06 15.95
N ILE A 136 -13.49 -6.76 15.69
CA ILE A 136 -12.58 -5.82 16.35
C ILE A 136 -13.30 -4.86 17.30
N ASP A 137 -14.57 -5.12 17.60
CA ASP A 137 -15.42 -4.34 18.51
C ASP A 137 -15.51 -2.85 18.10
N ILE A 138 -15.60 -2.59 16.79
CA ILE A 138 -15.86 -1.25 16.26
C ILE A 138 -17.32 -1.18 15.81
N LYS A 139 -18.01 -0.14 16.27
CA LYS A 139 -19.39 0.13 15.91
C LYS A 139 -19.52 0.59 14.45
N GLU A 140 -20.64 0.23 13.83
CA GLU A 140 -20.97 0.59 12.43
C GLU A 140 -21.11 2.11 12.21
N ASP A 141 -21.46 2.89 13.24
CA ASP A 141 -21.65 4.34 13.17
C ASP A 141 -20.39 5.12 12.76
N VAL A 142 -19.22 4.49 12.84
CA VAL A 142 -17.94 5.06 12.41
C VAL A 142 -17.76 4.97 10.88
N ILE A 143 -18.54 4.15 10.18
CA ILE A 143 -18.46 4.00 8.72
C ILE A 143 -19.25 5.13 8.04
N GLU A 144 -18.52 6.04 7.37
CA GLU A 144 -19.16 7.07 6.55
C GLU A 144 -19.64 6.49 5.20
N ASN A 145 -18.76 5.77 4.50
CA ASN A 145 -19.02 5.25 3.16
C ASN A 145 -18.31 3.92 2.91
N VAL A 146 -18.94 3.06 2.11
CA VAL A 146 -18.34 1.82 1.58
C VAL A 146 -18.40 1.89 0.06
N ILE A 147 -17.23 1.82 -0.57
CA ILE A 147 -17.09 1.96 -2.02
C ILE A 147 -16.26 0.80 -2.55
N ARG A 148 -16.76 0.13 -3.59
CA ARG A 148 -16.01 -0.87 -4.33
C ARG A 148 -15.02 -0.18 -5.27
N VAL A 149 -13.73 -0.51 -5.14
CA VAL A 149 -12.66 0.08 -5.95
C VAL A 149 -12.23 -0.92 -7.03
N GLY A 150 -12.37 -0.54 -8.30
CA GLY A 150 -12.00 -1.36 -9.45
C GLY A 150 -12.32 -0.63 -10.76
N LYS A 151 -11.78 -1.11 -11.89
CA LYS A 151 -12.18 -0.57 -13.20
C LYS A 151 -13.66 -0.86 -13.42
N LYS A 152 -14.46 0.19 -13.64
CA LYS A 152 -15.73 0.03 -14.37
C LYS A 152 -15.36 -0.75 -15.64
N ALA A 153 -16.03 -1.87 -15.91
CA ALA A 153 -16.01 -2.40 -17.25
C ALA A 153 -16.36 -1.23 -18.17
N LEU A 154 -15.49 -0.92 -19.13
CA LEU A 154 -15.83 0.00 -20.21
C LEU A 154 -17.19 -0.47 -20.71
N ASN A 155 -18.22 0.37 -20.56
CA ASN A 155 -19.50 0.11 -21.19
C ASN A 155 -19.17 -0.15 -22.67
N GLN A 156 -19.41 -1.37 -23.12
CA GLN A 156 -19.63 -1.61 -24.53
C GLN A 156 -20.94 -0.90 -24.82
N ASP A 157 -20.85 0.37 -25.20
CA ASP A 157 -21.98 1.11 -25.73
C ASP A 157 -22.44 0.34 -26.99
N GLN A 158 -23.56 -0.37 -26.84
CA GLN A 158 -24.47 -0.75 -27.91
C GLN A 158 -25.53 0.34 -28.06
#